data_AF-A0A9W9AWR1-F1
#
_entry.id   AF-A0A9W9AWR1-F1
#
_cell.length_a   1.000
_cell.length_b   1.000
_cell.length_c   1.000
_cell.angle_alpha   90.00
_cell.angle_beta   90.00
_cell.angle_gamma   90.00
#
_symmetry.space_group_name_H-M   'P 1'
#
loop_
_entity.id
_entity.type
_entity.pdbx_description
1 polymer ?
#
loop_
_entity_poly.entity_id
_entity_poly.type
_entity_poly.pdbx_seq_one_letter_code
_entity_poly.pdbx_strand_id
1 'polypeptide(L)'
;MSLQRLTTLLSFLKLLVPFPLLSLAFPFSHLSGIFFHQRLVLGFLLLRRRVISLCLDEAYVIIQMKKPVQMIIPPTVESVIDEDETSDDDFLGPVAKKGKIDDELEGITQQLQSLYPVGKCEHDPTISCFHYRPSNLHFELTRGRLLVWARNIRDNKPGVSWTQISLSSALFHASQAIKKPTSPTTPSTSATALPALPATPIYPGGYPNMPMVPYGPYPMPAPMPPPMGMYPYGGMPVMQAGGTWTSLAHAEQYSPPSVHVRSSPPAAPEGYALADFCAEYGLSDDIKAGLRQLGYEPGERLTDVTAQEWHNAGIKPVQRSQVMRAYNKYKSHGKRIGK
;
A
#
# COMPACT_ATOMS: atom_id res chain seq x y z
N MET A 1 25.10 2.69 18.38
CA MET A 1 26.52 2.32 18.17
C MET A 1 27.30 3.56 17.74
N SER A 2 28.47 3.81 18.33
CA SER A 2 29.38 4.91 17.92
C SER A 2 29.95 4.62 16.52
N LEU A 3 30.07 5.65 15.68
CA LEU A 3 30.69 5.60 14.34
C LEU A 3 32.07 4.91 14.34
N GLN A 4 32.78 4.93 15.48
CA GLN A 4 34.06 4.23 15.65
C GLN A 4 33.95 2.69 15.62
N ARG A 5 32.81 2.11 16.03
CA ARG A 5 32.60 0.64 16.00
C ARG A 5 32.24 0.12 14.61
N LEU A 6 31.60 0.97 13.80
CA LEU A 6 31.23 0.63 12.42
C LEU A 6 32.45 0.69 11.48
N THR A 7 33.36 1.64 11.71
CA THR A 7 34.64 1.69 10.98
C THR A 7 35.59 0.56 11.35
N THR A 8 35.59 0.07 12.60
CA THR A 8 36.39 -1.10 12.99
C THR A 8 35.86 -2.40 12.38
N LEU A 9 34.54 -2.60 12.32
CA LEU A 9 33.94 -3.76 11.64
C LEU A 9 34.20 -3.74 10.13
N LEU A 10 34.09 -2.58 9.47
CA LEU A 10 34.42 -2.43 8.05
C LEU A 10 35.92 -2.65 7.77
N SER A 11 36.79 -2.30 8.72
CA SER A 11 38.23 -2.56 8.61
C SER A 11 38.57 -4.05 8.79
N PHE A 12 37.86 -4.75 9.68
CA PHE A 12 37.99 -6.21 9.83
C PHE A 12 37.51 -6.98 8.60
N LEU A 13 36.45 -6.52 7.93
CA LEU A 13 35.97 -7.10 6.67
C LEU A 13 36.93 -6.88 5.50
N LYS A 14 37.71 -5.79 5.49
CA LYS A 14 38.79 -5.58 4.50
C LYS A 14 40.02 -6.46 4.75
N LEU A 15 40.27 -6.87 5.99
CA LEU A 15 41.41 -7.76 6.35
C LEU A 15 41.14 -9.24 6.09
N LEU A 16 39.88 -9.64 5.89
CA LEU A 16 39.48 -11.02 5.58
C LEU A 16 39.60 -11.40 4.11
N VAL A 17 40.12 -10.52 3.25
CA VAL A 17 40.47 -10.87 1.86
C VAL A 17 41.89 -10.39 1.51
N PRO A 18 42.89 -11.22 1.81
CA PRO A 18 43.97 -11.45 0.87
C PRO A 18 43.78 -12.88 0.38
N PHE A 19 43.17 -13.04 -0.80
CA PHE A 19 43.38 -14.25 -1.58
C PHE A 19 44.69 -14.03 -2.35
N PRO A 20 45.84 -14.58 -1.92
CA PRO A 20 46.93 -14.73 -2.85
C PRO A 20 46.46 -15.73 -3.90
N LEU A 21 46.50 -15.33 -5.16
CA LEU A 21 46.39 -16.21 -6.32
C LEU A 21 47.57 -17.19 -6.28
N LEU A 22 47.46 -18.23 -5.45
CA LEU A 22 48.35 -19.39 -5.47
C LEU A 22 47.90 -20.26 -6.64
N SER A 23 48.46 -19.92 -7.80
CA SER A 23 48.45 -20.74 -9.00
C SER A 23 49.31 -21.98 -8.74
N LEU A 24 48.74 -23.00 -8.10
CA LEU A 24 49.31 -24.34 -8.09
C LEU A 24 48.55 -25.16 -9.13
N ALA A 25 49.22 -25.39 -10.25
CA ALA A 25 48.81 -26.31 -11.29
C ALA A 25 48.74 -27.73 -10.71
N PHE A 26 47.54 -28.18 -10.36
CA PHE A 26 47.24 -29.59 -10.13
C PHE A 26 46.54 -30.14 -11.37
N PRO A 27 47.08 -31.17 -12.05
CA PRO A 27 46.37 -31.86 -13.11
C PRO A 27 45.36 -32.81 -12.45
N PHE A 28 44.17 -32.31 -12.13
CA PHE A 28 43.07 -33.13 -11.63
C PHE A 28 42.11 -33.48 -12.76
N SER A 29 41.91 -34.78 -12.92
CA SER A 29 41.08 -35.44 -13.93
C SER A 29 39.64 -34.88 -14.00
N HIS A 30 39.17 -34.76 -15.23
CA HIS A 30 38.11 -33.87 -15.74
C HIS A 30 36.66 -34.10 -15.23
N LEU A 31 36.41 -34.87 -14.17
CA LEU A 31 35.04 -35.27 -13.78
C LEU A 31 34.65 -34.98 -12.33
N SER A 32 35.57 -34.61 -11.44
CA SER A 32 35.25 -34.30 -10.02
C SER A 32 35.18 -32.80 -9.70
N GLY A 33 35.64 -31.92 -10.59
CA GLY A 33 35.72 -30.47 -10.33
C GLY A 33 34.38 -29.73 -10.31
N ILE A 34 33.37 -30.21 -11.06
CA ILE A 34 32.07 -29.52 -11.20
C ILE A 34 31.29 -29.57 -9.88
N PHE A 35 31.31 -30.71 -9.18
CA PHE A 35 30.60 -30.86 -7.91
C PHE A 35 31.22 -30.03 -6.77
N PHE A 36 32.54 -29.84 -6.79
CA PHE A 36 33.22 -29.04 -5.77
C PHE A 36 32.90 -27.55 -5.93
N HIS A 37 32.91 -27.05 -7.17
CA HIS A 37 32.61 -25.66 -7.46
C HIS A 37 31.15 -25.31 -7.13
N GLN A 38 30.21 -26.23 -7.40
CA GLN A 38 28.79 -26.01 -7.12
C GLN A 38 28.51 -26.01 -5.61
N ARG A 39 29.13 -26.89 -4.82
CA ARG A 39 29.00 -26.89 -3.35
C ARG A 39 29.60 -25.65 -2.71
N LEU A 40 30.72 -25.14 -3.25
CA LEU A 40 31.39 -23.95 -2.72
C LEU A 40 30.57 -22.68 -3.00
N VAL A 41 29.97 -22.56 -4.19
CA VAL A 41 29.06 -21.44 -4.53
C VAL A 41 27.78 -21.49 -3.68
N LEU A 42 27.19 -22.68 -3.48
CA LEU A 42 26.01 -22.83 -2.63
C LEU A 42 26.31 -22.49 -1.17
N GLY A 43 27.46 -22.92 -0.66
CA GLY A 43 27.94 -22.56 0.68
C GLY A 43 28.13 -21.06 0.86
N PHE A 44 28.72 -20.38 -0.13
CA PHE A 44 28.91 -18.93 -0.10
C PHE A 44 27.58 -18.15 -0.14
N LEU A 45 26.61 -18.62 -0.93
CA LEU A 45 25.28 -18.01 -1.00
C LEU A 45 24.49 -18.20 0.30
N LEU A 46 24.57 -19.37 0.93
CA LEU A 46 23.94 -19.63 2.22
C LEU A 46 24.60 -18.82 3.36
N LEU A 47 25.92 -18.66 3.33
CA LEU A 47 26.65 -17.83 4.29
C LEU A 47 26.31 -16.35 4.12
N ARG A 48 26.26 -15.83 2.87
CA ARG A 48 25.77 -14.47 2.60
C ARG A 48 24.35 -14.26 3.11
N ARG A 49 23.45 -15.23 2.91
CA ARG A 49 22.06 -15.13 3.36
C ARG A 49 21.95 -15.12 4.88
N ARG A 50 22.75 -15.90 5.60
CA ARG A 50 22.83 -15.87 7.07
C ARG A 50 23.42 -14.55 7.61
N VAL A 51 24.47 -14.03 6.98
CA VAL A 51 25.09 -12.77 7.41
C VAL A 51 24.14 -11.59 7.17
N ILE A 52 23.42 -11.55 6.04
CA ILE A 52 22.41 -10.51 5.79
C ILE A 52 21.23 -10.62 6.77
N SER A 53 20.81 -11.84 7.12
CA SER A 53 19.75 -12.06 8.12
C SER A 53 20.16 -11.55 9.51
N LEU A 54 21.41 -11.79 9.93
CA LEU A 54 21.93 -11.32 11.22
C LEU A 54 22.17 -9.80 11.25
N CYS A 55 22.53 -9.18 10.13
CA CYS A 55 22.63 -7.71 10.04
C CYS A 55 21.27 -6.99 10.07
N LEU A 56 20.17 -7.66 9.71
CA LEU A 56 18.83 -7.07 9.75
C LEU A 56 18.19 -7.17 11.16
N ASP A 57 18.51 -8.19 11.94
CA ASP A 57 17.99 -8.33 13.31
C ASP A 57 18.68 -7.39 14.32
N GLU A 58 19.96 -7.03 14.14
CA GLU A 58 20.62 -6.04 15.03
C GLU A 58 20.37 -4.57 14.65
N ALA A 59 19.82 -4.28 13.47
CA ALA A 59 19.43 -2.91 13.09
C ALA A 59 18.11 -2.46 13.73
N TYR A 60 17.39 -3.35 14.42
CA TYR A 60 16.10 -3.05 15.05
C TYR A 60 16.20 -2.64 16.52
N VAL A 61 17.39 -2.61 17.12
CA VAL A 61 17.57 -2.27 18.54
C VAL A 61 18.47 -1.05 18.68
N ILE A 62 17.98 -0.05 19.44
CA ILE A 62 18.55 1.28 19.74
C ILE A 62 18.04 2.43 18.84
N ILE A 63 16.72 2.64 18.84
CA ILE A 63 16.20 4.00 19.08
C ILE A 63 15.89 4.07 20.58
N GLN A 64 16.90 4.44 21.36
CA GLN A 64 16.71 4.82 22.76
C GLN A 64 15.74 6.00 22.79
N MET A 65 14.57 5.77 23.36
CA MET A 65 13.55 6.77 23.61
C MET A 65 14.14 7.88 24.48
N LYS A 66 14.50 8.97 23.82
CA LYS A 66 14.76 10.25 24.47
C LYS A 66 13.45 10.67 25.15
N LYS A 67 13.53 10.91 26.47
CA LYS A 67 12.47 11.28 27.41
C LYS A 67 11.21 11.86 26.75
N PRO A 68 10.00 11.39 27.11
CA PRO A 68 8.79 12.06 26.68
C PRO A 68 8.86 13.52 27.13
N VAL A 69 8.85 14.42 26.17
CA VAL A 69 8.51 15.82 26.43
C VAL A 69 7.12 15.75 27.04
N GLN A 70 7.02 16.10 28.32
CA GLN A 70 5.74 16.33 28.97
C GLN A 70 5.09 17.48 28.20
N MET A 71 4.22 17.14 27.25
CA MET A 71 3.29 18.10 26.69
C MET A 71 2.34 18.47 27.81
N ILE A 72 2.43 19.73 28.21
CA ILE A 72 1.43 20.43 29.00
C ILE A 72 0.13 20.35 28.18
N ILE A 73 -0.73 19.40 28.57
CA ILE A 73 -2.10 19.31 28.08
C ILE A 73 -2.80 20.57 28.60
N PRO A 74 -3.33 21.46 27.73
CA PRO A 74 -4.15 22.57 28.22
C PRO A 74 -5.38 21.99 28.94
N PRO A 75 -5.84 22.62 30.04
CA PRO A 75 -6.91 22.09 30.87
C PRO A 75 -8.15 21.83 30.03
N THR A 76 -8.53 20.56 29.94
CA THR A 76 -9.81 20.11 29.41
C THR A 76 -10.89 20.73 30.29
N VAL A 77 -11.74 21.56 29.69
CA VAL A 77 -12.97 22.03 30.34
C VAL A 77 -13.83 20.78 30.55
N GLU A 78 -13.89 20.32 31.79
CA GLU A 78 -14.82 19.28 32.23
C GLU A 78 -16.23 19.85 32.10
N SER A 79 -16.89 19.59 30.97
CA SER A 79 -18.33 19.66 30.90
C SER A 79 -18.87 18.54 31.78
N VAL A 80 -19.34 18.90 32.96
CA VAL A 80 -20.19 18.09 33.82
C VAL A 80 -21.38 17.65 32.97
N ILE A 81 -21.34 16.42 32.48
CA ILE A 81 -22.46 15.75 31.84
C ILE A 81 -23.06 14.91 32.95
N ASP A 82 -24.25 15.31 33.39
CA ASP A 82 -25.11 14.55 34.31
C ASP A 82 -25.24 13.12 33.80
N GLU A 83 -24.79 12.18 34.63
CA GLU A 83 -25.11 10.76 34.50
C GLU A 83 -26.49 10.53 35.09
N ASP A 84 -27.54 10.70 34.28
CA ASP A 84 -28.85 10.13 34.60
C ASP A 84 -29.49 9.51 33.35
N GLU A 85 -30.19 8.42 33.60
CA GLU A 85 -30.97 7.58 32.68
C GLU A 85 -30.21 6.50 31.90
N THR A 86 -29.98 5.40 32.61
CA THR A 86 -30.14 4.03 32.11
C THR A 86 -31.49 3.87 31.37
N SER A 87 -31.51 4.18 30.07
CA SER A 87 -32.60 3.79 29.15
C SER A 87 -32.17 2.57 28.35
N ASP A 88 -32.83 1.44 28.58
CA ASP A 88 -32.69 0.15 27.89
C ASP A 88 -33.24 0.20 26.43
N ASP A 89 -32.81 1.18 25.64
CA ASP A 89 -33.19 1.35 24.23
C ASP A 89 -32.19 0.66 23.29
N ASP A 90 -32.05 -0.66 23.42
CA ASP A 90 -31.33 -1.53 22.47
C ASP A 90 -32.05 -1.66 21.10
N PHE A 91 -33.09 -0.86 20.84
CA PHE A 91 -33.87 -0.87 19.60
C PHE A 91 -33.50 0.25 18.61
N LEU A 92 -32.41 1.00 18.84
CA LEU A 92 -31.88 1.93 17.85
C LEU A 92 -30.84 1.22 16.98
N GLY A 93 -31.26 0.89 15.75
CA GLY A 93 -30.47 0.12 14.79
C GLY A 93 -29.09 0.70 14.43
N PRO A 94 -28.32 0.00 13.57
CA PRO A 94 -26.90 0.26 13.29
C PRO A 94 -26.49 1.66 12.82
N VAL A 95 -27.45 2.56 12.61
CA VAL A 95 -27.25 3.91 12.06
C VAL A 95 -26.76 4.89 13.13
N ALA A 96 -27.19 4.76 14.39
CA ALA A 96 -26.81 5.68 15.46
C ALA A 96 -25.31 5.62 15.81
N LYS A 97 -24.66 4.46 15.61
CA LYS A 97 -23.23 4.30 15.87
C LYS A 97 -22.34 5.01 14.85
N LYS A 98 -22.87 5.44 13.69
CA LYS A 98 -22.05 6.05 12.63
C LYS A 98 -21.69 7.52 12.93
N GLY A 99 -22.56 8.27 13.61
CA GLY A 99 -22.33 9.70 13.89
C GLY A 99 -21.09 9.97 14.75
N LYS A 100 -20.93 9.21 15.84
CA LYS A 100 -19.85 9.45 16.83
C LYS A 100 -18.44 9.35 16.26
N ILE A 101 -18.24 8.56 15.20
CA ILE A 101 -16.91 8.33 14.62
C ILE A 101 -16.45 9.51 13.77
N ASP A 102 -17.40 10.20 13.13
CA ASP A 102 -17.12 11.35 12.30
C ASP A 102 -16.75 12.56 13.17
N ASP A 103 -17.34 12.68 14.37
CA ASP A 103 -17.00 13.72 15.35
C ASP A 103 -15.55 13.63 15.85
N GLU A 104 -15.10 12.42 16.21
CA GLU A 104 -13.71 12.18 16.64
C GLU A 104 -12.70 12.48 15.51
N LEU A 105 -13.05 12.16 14.26
CA LEU A 105 -12.24 12.45 13.09
C LEU A 105 -12.11 13.95 12.83
N GLU A 106 -13.18 14.71 13.04
CA GLU A 106 -13.17 16.17 12.88
C GLU A 106 -12.28 16.83 13.95
N GLY A 107 -12.29 16.33 15.19
CA GLY A 107 -11.38 16.80 16.25
C GLY A 107 -9.89 16.65 15.87
N ILE A 108 -9.48 15.48 15.35
CA ILE A 108 -8.11 15.25 14.87
C ILE A 108 -7.81 16.14 13.64
N THR A 109 -8.79 16.34 12.76
CA THR A 109 -8.65 17.18 11.56
C THR A 109 -8.41 18.65 11.92
N GLN A 110 -9.13 19.19 12.91
CA GLN A 110 -8.92 20.55 13.41
C GLN A 110 -7.52 20.72 14.03
N GLN A 111 -7.04 19.71 14.76
CA GLN A 111 -5.67 19.71 15.30
C GLN A 111 -4.61 19.68 14.19
N LEU A 112 -4.84 18.92 13.11
CA LEU A 112 -3.93 18.95 11.95
C LEU A 112 -3.96 20.32 11.26
N GLN A 113 -5.11 20.97 11.13
CA GLN A 113 -5.21 22.31 10.53
C GLN A 113 -4.47 23.36 11.36
N SER A 114 -4.56 23.31 12.69
CA SER A 114 -3.84 24.23 13.57
C SER A 114 -2.32 23.99 13.56
N LEU A 115 -1.88 22.74 13.36
CA LEU A 115 -0.47 22.41 13.18
C LEU A 115 0.09 22.85 11.82
N TYR A 116 -0.73 22.88 10.77
CA TYR A 116 -0.33 23.25 9.42
C TYR A 116 -1.20 24.40 8.86
N PRO A 117 -1.15 25.60 9.44
CA PRO A 117 -1.89 26.74 8.93
C PRO A 117 -1.39 27.14 7.55
N VAL A 118 -2.25 27.82 6.79
CA VAL A 118 -1.90 28.47 5.53
C VAL A 118 -0.73 29.44 5.78
N GLY A 119 0.28 29.42 4.89
CA GLY A 119 1.44 30.29 5.03
C GLY A 119 2.62 29.71 5.80
N LYS A 120 2.47 28.54 6.44
CA LYS A 120 3.58 27.90 7.18
C LYS A 120 4.70 27.40 6.27
N CYS A 121 4.37 27.05 5.03
CA CYS A 121 5.37 26.56 4.08
C CYS A 121 5.99 27.74 3.32
N GLU A 122 7.32 27.86 3.37
CA GLU A 122 8.07 28.91 2.66
C GLU A 122 7.88 28.87 1.14
N HIS A 123 7.67 27.67 0.59
CA HIS A 123 7.50 27.50 -0.85
C HIS A 123 6.09 27.82 -1.35
N ASP A 124 5.08 27.59 -0.51
CA ASP A 124 3.67 27.70 -0.89
C ASP A 124 2.91 28.48 0.21
N PRO A 125 3.12 29.81 0.33
CA PRO A 125 2.56 30.60 1.43
C PRO A 125 1.04 30.79 1.34
N THR A 126 0.44 30.48 0.20
CA THR A 126 -1.00 30.68 -0.05
C THR A 126 -1.85 29.48 0.34
N ILE A 127 -1.26 28.33 0.62
CA ILE A 127 -1.98 27.09 0.92
C ILE A 127 -1.49 26.43 2.21
N SER A 128 -2.34 25.58 2.79
CA SER A 128 -1.92 24.66 3.84
C SER A 128 -1.12 23.53 3.19
N CYS A 129 0.17 23.45 3.50
CA CYS A 129 1.09 22.52 2.84
C CYS A 129 1.86 21.67 3.86
N PHE A 130 1.91 20.36 3.61
CA PHE A 130 2.79 19.43 4.30
C PHE A 130 4.06 19.16 3.50
N HIS A 131 5.22 19.38 4.11
CA HIS A 131 6.53 19.14 3.49
C HIS A 131 7.13 17.80 3.94
N TYR A 132 7.20 16.84 3.02
CA TYR A 132 7.86 15.56 3.25
C TYR A 132 9.36 15.67 2.90
N ARG A 133 10.17 15.89 3.94
CA ARG A 133 11.61 16.19 3.81
C ARG A 133 12.43 15.15 3.04
N PRO A 134 12.30 13.82 3.25
CA PRO A 134 13.19 12.84 2.62
C PRO A 134 13.20 12.89 1.09
N SER A 135 12.07 13.19 0.46
CA SER A 135 11.97 13.30 -1.00
C SER A 135 11.65 14.72 -1.47
N ASN A 136 11.71 15.70 -0.56
CA ASN A 136 11.40 17.11 -0.82
C ASN A 136 10.06 17.35 -1.55
N LEU A 137 9.03 16.56 -1.19
CA LEU A 137 7.70 16.67 -1.79
C LEU A 137 6.80 17.54 -0.93
N HIS A 138 5.98 18.36 -1.59
CA HIS A 138 5.01 19.24 -0.97
C HIS A 138 3.61 18.74 -1.28
N PHE A 139 2.76 18.61 -0.26
CA PHE A 139 1.38 18.15 -0.43
C PHE A 139 0.42 19.21 0.11
N GLU A 140 -0.49 19.66 -0.75
CA GLU A 140 -1.61 20.50 -0.31
C GLU A 140 -2.52 19.71 0.64
N LEU A 141 -2.82 20.27 1.80
CA LEU A 141 -3.68 19.69 2.82
C LEU A 141 -5.12 20.15 2.65
N THR A 142 -5.81 19.58 1.66
CA THR A 142 -7.26 19.74 1.51
C THR A 142 -8.02 19.01 2.61
N ARG A 143 -9.28 19.38 2.87
CA ARG A 143 -10.11 18.72 3.91
C ARG A 143 -10.18 17.20 3.74
N GLY A 144 -10.34 16.71 2.51
CA GLY A 144 -10.36 15.26 2.24
C GLY A 144 -9.05 14.55 2.58
N ARG A 145 -7.89 15.19 2.31
CA ARG A 145 -6.57 14.65 2.67
C ARG A 145 -6.35 14.64 4.18
N LEU A 146 -6.80 15.69 4.87
CA LEU A 146 -6.73 15.77 6.32
C LEU A 146 -7.58 14.68 6.98
N LEU A 147 -8.81 14.42 6.50
CA LEU A 147 -9.65 13.34 7.02
C LEU A 147 -9.00 11.96 6.85
N VAL A 148 -8.39 11.69 5.68
CA VAL A 148 -7.67 10.43 5.45
C VAL A 148 -6.45 10.31 6.36
N TRP A 149 -5.74 11.41 6.61
CA TRP A 149 -4.61 11.42 7.55
C TRP A 149 -5.08 11.23 8.99
N ALA A 150 -6.09 11.98 9.42
CA ALA A 150 -6.72 11.89 10.74
C ALA A 150 -7.17 10.46 11.04
N ARG A 151 -7.79 9.81 10.06
CA ARG A 151 -8.18 8.40 10.17
C ARG A 151 -6.99 7.47 10.35
N ASN A 152 -5.92 7.65 9.58
CA ASN A 152 -4.73 6.81 9.72
C ASN A 152 -4.04 7.01 11.08
N ILE A 153 -4.12 8.20 11.66
CA ILE A 153 -3.66 8.49 13.03
C ILE A 153 -4.54 7.74 14.05
N ARG A 154 -5.87 7.89 13.96
CA ARG A 154 -6.83 7.21 14.85
C ARG A 154 -6.66 5.69 14.81
N ASP A 155 -6.50 5.13 13.62
CA ASP A 155 -6.32 3.68 13.41
C ASP A 155 -4.89 3.21 13.78
N ASN A 156 -4.02 4.10 14.30
CA ASN A 156 -2.63 3.83 14.68
C ASN A 156 -1.82 3.09 13.61
N LYS A 157 -1.96 3.50 12.34
CA LYS A 157 -1.22 2.85 11.25
C LYS A 157 0.29 3.04 11.44
N PRO A 158 1.10 1.98 11.27
CA PRO A 158 2.54 2.05 11.50
C PRO A 158 3.19 3.08 10.58
N GLY A 159 4.04 3.94 11.16
CA GLY A 159 4.72 5.01 10.44
C GLY A 159 3.87 6.24 10.12
N VAL A 160 2.65 6.33 10.65
CA VAL A 160 1.81 7.54 10.59
C VAL A 160 1.83 8.25 11.93
N SER A 161 2.07 9.56 11.91
CA SER A 161 2.05 10.43 13.09
C SER A 161 1.57 11.83 12.69
N TRP A 162 1.48 12.75 13.66
CA TRP A 162 1.20 14.18 13.42
C TRP A 162 2.21 14.87 12.49
N THR A 163 3.40 14.29 12.34
CA THR A 163 4.51 14.84 11.53
C THR A 163 4.86 13.94 10.35
N GLN A 164 4.23 12.77 10.22
CA GLN A 164 4.56 11.77 9.21
C GLN A 164 3.29 11.21 8.57
N ILE A 165 3.13 11.46 7.27
CA ILE A 165 2.05 10.88 6.45
C ILE A 165 2.43 9.49 5.95
N SER A 166 1.43 8.64 5.71
CA SER A 166 1.64 7.39 4.96
C SER A 166 1.72 7.67 3.47
N LEU A 167 2.90 7.48 2.87
CA LEU A 167 3.09 7.55 1.42
C LEU A 167 2.39 6.42 0.65
N SER A 168 1.93 5.37 1.34
CA SER A 168 1.14 4.29 0.72
C SER A 168 -0.33 4.68 0.49
N SER A 169 -0.77 5.81 1.04
CA SER A 169 -2.13 6.31 0.81
C SER A 169 -2.26 6.90 -0.60
N ALA A 170 -3.37 6.57 -1.27
CA ALA A 170 -3.65 7.02 -2.63
C ALA A 170 -3.61 8.56 -2.80
N LEU A 171 -3.87 9.31 -1.72
CA LEU A 171 -3.89 10.78 -1.74
C LEU A 171 -2.53 11.45 -1.48
N PHE A 172 -1.50 10.68 -1.13
CA PHE A 172 -0.17 11.17 -0.79
C PHE A 172 0.92 10.58 -1.70
N HIS A 173 0.54 10.19 -2.92
CA HIS A 173 1.49 9.76 -3.94
C HIS A 173 2.30 10.93 -4.50
N ALA A 174 3.56 10.67 -4.87
CA ALA A 174 4.45 11.67 -5.45
C ALA A 174 3.88 12.35 -6.71
N SER A 175 3.00 11.66 -7.46
CA SER A 175 2.31 12.23 -8.61
C SER A 175 1.30 13.33 -8.25
N GLN A 176 0.80 13.34 -7.02
CA GLN A 176 -0.12 14.36 -6.51
C GLN A 176 0.56 15.41 -5.63
N ALA A 177 1.88 15.36 -5.52
CA ALA A 177 2.64 16.43 -4.90
C ALA A 177 2.52 17.70 -5.76
N ILE A 178 2.52 18.86 -5.09
CA ILE A 178 2.53 20.16 -5.75
C ILE A 178 3.81 20.21 -6.59
N LYS A 179 3.63 20.19 -7.92
CA LYS A 179 4.73 20.37 -8.84
C LYS A 179 5.16 21.82 -8.66
N LYS A 180 6.34 22.03 -8.10
CA LYS A 180 6.95 23.37 -8.15
C LYS A 180 6.94 23.78 -9.62
N PRO A 181 6.35 24.93 -9.98
CA PRO A 181 6.53 25.45 -11.32
C PRO A 181 8.03 25.50 -11.49
N THR A 182 8.55 24.63 -12.36
CA THR A 182 9.97 24.63 -12.68
C THR A 182 10.17 26.03 -13.21
N SER A 183 10.76 26.91 -12.39
CA SER A 183 11.02 28.29 -12.79
C SER A 183 11.57 28.18 -14.19
N PRO A 184 10.92 28.82 -15.18
CA PRO A 184 11.20 28.58 -16.58
C PRO A 184 12.71 28.64 -16.69
N THR A 185 13.30 27.47 -16.92
CA THR A 185 14.74 27.31 -16.90
C THR A 185 15.20 28.32 -17.92
N THR A 186 15.71 29.45 -17.44
CA THR A 186 16.27 30.49 -18.28
C THR A 186 17.27 29.70 -19.10
N PRO A 187 17.10 29.59 -20.43
CA PRO A 187 17.97 28.76 -21.24
C PRO A 187 19.37 29.18 -20.86
N SER A 188 20.09 28.25 -20.24
CA SER A 188 21.43 28.51 -19.76
C SER A 188 22.27 28.60 -21.02
N THR A 189 22.26 29.79 -21.62
CA THR A 189 23.21 30.23 -22.63
C THR A 189 24.53 30.46 -21.91
N SER A 190 25.04 29.42 -21.26
CA SER A 190 26.46 29.30 -21.02
C SER A 190 27.04 28.79 -22.32
N ALA A 191 27.11 29.69 -23.30
CA ALA A 191 28.17 29.64 -24.28
C ALA A 191 29.48 29.82 -23.49
N THR A 192 29.98 28.74 -22.92
CA THR A 192 31.40 28.62 -22.62
C THR A 192 32.09 28.74 -23.97
N ALA A 193 32.58 29.93 -24.28
CA ALA A 193 33.49 30.15 -25.38
C ALA A 193 34.70 29.24 -25.16
N LEU A 194 34.66 28.06 -25.79
CA LEU A 194 35.85 27.26 -26.00
C LEU A 194 36.80 28.10 -26.85
N PRO A 195 38.09 28.23 -26.48
CA PRO A 195 39.08 28.81 -27.36
C PRO A 195 39.08 28.02 -28.67
N ALA A 196 38.98 28.75 -29.78
CA ALA A 196 38.91 28.22 -31.13
C ALA A 196 40.06 27.23 -31.38
N LEU A 197 39.71 25.95 -31.56
CA LEU A 197 40.63 24.98 -32.15
C LEU A 197 40.72 25.25 -33.67
N PRO A 198 41.91 25.09 -34.28
CA PRO A 198 42.12 25.32 -35.69
C PRO A 198 41.24 24.39 -36.54
N ALA A 199 40.66 24.97 -37.58
CA ALA A 199 39.76 24.34 -38.53
C ALA A 199 40.36 23.04 -39.09
N THR A 200 39.63 21.94 -38.93
CA THR A 200 39.91 20.70 -39.65
C THR A 200 39.19 20.72 -41.00
N PRO A 201 39.82 20.20 -42.06
CA PRO A 201 39.32 20.26 -43.43
C PRO A 201 38.05 19.41 -43.63
N ILE A 202 37.10 20.04 -44.32
CA ILE A 202 35.79 19.52 -44.70
C ILE A 202 35.95 18.31 -45.64
N TYR A 203 35.43 17.16 -45.22
CA TYR A 203 35.21 16.01 -46.10
C TYR A 203 33.83 16.14 -46.77
N PRO A 204 33.74 16.08 -48.11
CA PRO A 204 32.47 16.05 -48.83
C PRO A 204 31.92 14.61 -48.84
N GLY A 205 31.11 14.27 -47.84
CA GLY A 205 30.45 12.97 -47.74
C GLY A 205 28.94 13.14 -47.66
N GLY A 206 28.26 12.94 -48.79
CA GLY A 206 26.82 13.08 -48.93
C GLY A 206 26.05 12.11 -48.04
N TYR A 207 25.08 12.64 -47.29
CA TYR A 207 23.98 11.86 -46.74
C TYR A 207 22.70 12.22 -47.49
N PRO A 208 21.91 11.21 -47.93
CA PRO A 208 20.69 11.43 -48.68
C PRO A 208 19.63 12.08 -47.79
N ASN A 209 19.16 13.21 -48.30
CA ASN A 209 17.95 13.93 -47.95
C ASN A 209 16.78 12.95 -47.73
N MET A 210 16.37 12.74 -46.47
CA MET A 210 15.12 12.05 -46.15
C MET A 210 13.96 13.02 -46.42
N PRO A 211 12.98 12.67 -47.27
CA PRO A 211 11.87 13.54 -47.60
C PRO A 211 11.00 13.81 -46.38
N MET A 212 10.86 15.09 -46.03
CA MET A 212 9.82 15.59 -45.15
C MET A 212 8.45 15.16 -45.68
N VAL A 213 7.73 14.37 -44.89
CA VAL A 213 6.35 14.01 -45.17
C VAL A 213 5.46 15.17 -44.71
N PRO A 214 4.64 15.77 -45.58
CA PRO A 214 3.75 16.85 -45.19
C PRO A 214 2.64 16.30 -44.27
N TYR A 215 2.55 16.89 -43.08
CA TYR A 215 1.46 16.68 -42.13
C TYR A 215 0.12 17.01 -42.82
N GLY A 216 -0.62 15.98 -43.19
CA GLY A 216 -2.00 16.10 -43.65
C GLY A 216 -2.94 16.43 -42.48
N PRO A 217 -4.00 17.22 -42.72
CA PRO A 217 -5.00 17.55 -41.71
C PRO A 217 -5.80 16.29 -41.33
N TYR A 218 -5.78 15.94 -40.04
CA TYR A 218 -6.64 14.90 -39.48
C TYR A 218 -8.13 15.32 -39.65
N PRO A 219 -8.98 14.49 -40.29
CA PRO A 219 -10.42 14.73 -40.31
C PRO A 219 -10.98 14.52 -38.90
N MET A 220 -11.67 15.55 -38.42
CA MET A 220 -12.44 15.54 -37.18
C MET A 220 -13.48 14.39 -37.20
N PRO A 221 -13.60 13.61 -36.12
CA PRO A 221 -14.64 12.59 -36.03
C PRO A 221 -16.03 13.26 -36.01
N ALA A 222 -16.89 12.77 -36.88
CA ALA A 222 -18.26 13.22 -37.06
C ALA A 222 -19.10 13.10 -35.76
N PRO A 223 -20.07 14.00 -35.54
CA PRO A 223 -20.98 13.93 -34.41
C PRO A 223 -21.87 12.69 -34.53
N MET A 224 -21.86 11.84 -33.49
CA MET A 224 -22.79 10.72 -33.38
C MET A 224 -24.24 11.23 -33.25
N PRO A 225 -25.21 10.61 -33.96
CA PRO A 225 -26.62 10.95 -33.82
C PRO A 225 -27.18 10.49 -32.46
N PRO A 226 -28.11 11.25 -31.86
CA PRO A 226 -28.74 10.86 -30.59
C PRO A 226 -29.63 9.63 -30.77
N PRO A 227 -29.66 8.70 -29.80
CA PRO A 227 -30.55 7.54 -29.85
C PRO A 227 -32.00 8.00 -29.68
N MET A 228 -32.72 8.06 -30.80
CA MET A 228 -34.18 8.12 -30.85
C MET A 228 -34.74 6.71 -30.61
N GLY A 229 -35.43 6.52 -29.49
CA GLY A 229 -36.14 5.30 -29.11
C GLY A 229 -36.92 5.58 -27.83
N MET A 230 -38.06 6.28 -27.88
CA MET A 230 -39.38 5.76 -28.27
C MET A 230 -39.84 4.64 -27.32
N TYR A 231 -40.37 5.05 -26.17
CA TYR A 231 -41.35 4.27 -25.40
C TYR A 231 -42.47 5.21 -24.95
N PRO A 232 -43.68 5.07 -25.51
CA PRO A 232 -44.89 5.62 -24.92
C PRO A 232 -45.49 4.54 -24.02
N TYR A 233 -45.75 4.80 -22.74
CA TYR A 233 -46.94 4.30 -22.03
C TYR A 233 -46.92 4.71 -20.55
N GLY A 234 -48.07 5.23 -20.09
CA GLY A 234 -48.51 5.10 -18.70
C GLY A 234 -48.11 6.23 -17.76
N GLY A 235 -48.98 7.25 -17.66
CA GLY A 235 -48.82 8.36 -16.75
C GLY A 235 -48.73 7.95 -15.27
N MET A 236 -47.87 8.66 -14.54
CA MET A 236 -47.87 8.77 -13.10
C MET A 236 -47.94 10.26 -12.74
N PRO A 237 -48.77 10.65 -11.75
CA PRO A 237 -48.98 12.05 -11.41
C PRO A 237 -47.74 12.68 -10.78
N VAL A 238 -47.48 13.90 -11.22
CA VAL A 238 -46.42 14.80 -10.73
C VAL A 238 -46.65 15.10 -9.24
N MET A 239 -45.82 14.52 -8.38
CA MET A 239 -45.53 15.07 -7.06
C MET A 239 -44.32 15.99 -7.19
N GLN A 240 -44.64 17.28 -7.25
CA GLN A 240 -43.73 18.40 -7.23
C GLN A 240 -43.30 18.66 -5.78
N ALA A 241 -42.07 18.29 -5.41
CA ALA A 241 -41.34 18.90 -4.30
C ALA A 241 -39.85 18.56 -4.40
N GLY A 242 -39.00 19.57 -4.23
CA GLY A 242 -37.58 19.56 -4.53
C GLY A 242 -36.80 18.39 -3.93
N GLY A 243 -36.09 17.68 -4.81
CA GLY A 243 -35.06 16.72 -4.47
C GLY A 243 -33.83 17.03 -5.31
N THR A 244 -32.79 17.51 -4.66
CA THR A 244 -31.44 17.68 -5.17
C THR A 244 -30.97 16.41 -5.87
N TRP A 245 -30.52 16.57 -7.11
CA TRP A 245 -29.87 15.54 -7.90
C TRP A 245 -28.47 15.28 -7.32
N THR A 246 -28.34 14.35 -6.39
CA THR A 246 -27.06 13.69 -6.13
C THR A 246 -27.01 12.39 -6.91
N SER A 247 -26.12 12.41 -7.89
CA SER A 247 -25.63 11.27 -8.65
C SER A 247 -25.34 10.09 -7.72
N LEU A 248 -25.87 8.92 -8.08
CA LEU A 248 -25.54 7.61 -7.52
C LEU A 248 -24.08 7.23 -7.87
N ALA A 249 -23.12 7.97 -7.31
CA ALA A 249 -21.76 7.49 -7.17
C ALA A 249 -21.74 6.54 -5.97
N HIS A 250 -21.28 5.32 -6.21
CA HIS A 250 -20.99 4.27 -5.24
C HIS A 250 -20.49 4.83 -3.90
N ALA A 251 -21.38 4.94 -2.92
CA ALA A 251 -21.02 5.27 -1.55
C ALA A 251 -20.41 4.01 -0.91
N GLU A 252 -19.08 3.88 -1.01
CA GLU A 252 -18.29 3.07 -0.10
C GLU A 252 -18.53 3.58 1.33
N GLN A 253 -19.48 2.94 2.02
CA GLN A 253 -19.74 3.16 3.43
C GLN A 253 -18.53 2.68 4.23
N TYR A 254 -17.72 3.62 4.71
CA TYR A 254 -16.80 3.36 5.79
C TYR A 254 -17.54 3.20 7.11
N SER A 255 -17.41 2.01 7.67
CA SER A 255 -17.84 1.57 8.99
C SER A 255 -16.84 1.99 10.10
N PRO A 256 -17.29 1.99 11.38
CA PRO A 256 -16.50 2.34 12.57
C PRO A 256 -15.23 1.50 12.77
N PRO A 257 -14.28 1.93 13.64
CA PRO A 257 -13.24 1.04 14.16
C PRO A 257 -13.90 0.00 15.07
N SER A 258 -14.32 -1.09 14.44
CA SER A 258 -14.63 -2.33 15.11
C SER A 258 -13.39 -2.71 15.93
N VAL A 259 -13.50 -2.72 17.26
CA VAL A 259 -12.82 -3.75 18.05
C VAL A 259 -13.08 -5.01 17.23
N HIS A 260 -12.06 -5.64 16.66
CA HIS A 260 -12.27 -6.80 15.81
C HIS A 260 -12.81 -7.91 16.73
N VAL A 261 -14.13 -7.89 16.97
CA VAL A 261 -14.95 -9.07 17.24
C VAL A 261 -14.80 -9.85 15.95
N ARG A 262 -13.67 -10.56 15.92
CA ARG A 262 -13.09 -11.23 14.78
C ARG A 262 -14.14 -12.28 14.47
N SER A 263 -15.06 -12.00 13.55
CA SER A 263 -16.24 -12.84 13.34
C SER A 263 -15.74 -14.24 13.06
N SER A 264 -15.86 -15.11 14.06
CA SER A 264 -15.58 -16.52 13.89
C SER A 264 -16.47 -16.98 12.75
N PRO A 265 -15.97 -17.82 11.83
CA PRO A 265 -16.86 -18.45 10.87
C PRO A 265 -18.03 -19.07 11.65
N PRO A 266 -19.26 -19.02 11.11
CA PRO A 266 -20.37 -19.72 11.75
C PRO A 266 -19.94 -21.17 11.98
N ALA A 267 -20.15 -21.66 13.20
CA ALA A 267 -19.89 -23.05 13.51
C ALA A 267 -20.60 -23.90 12.46
N ALA A 268 -19.88 -24.85 11.87
CA ALA A 268 -20.51 -25.74 10.92
C ALA A 268 -21.64 -26.49 11.65
N PRO A 269 -22.79 -26.71 10.98
CA PRO A 269 -23.83 -27.56 11.56
C PRO A 269 -23.20 -28.92 11.92
N GLU A 270 -23.52 -29.42 13.11
CA GLU A 270 -22.96 -30.67 13.64
C GLU A 270 -23.11 -31.79 12.59
N GLY A 271 -21.98 -32.34 12.15
CA GLY A 271 -21.94 -33.40 11.13
C GLY A 271 -21.63 -32.97 9.70
N TYR A 272 -21.40 -31.67 9.41
CA TYR A 272 -21.00 -31.24 8.07
C TYR A 272 -19.53 -31.60 7.77
N ALA A 273 -19.32 -32.73 7.10
CA ALA A 273 -17.99 -33.28 6.87
C ALA A 273 -17.25 -32.53 5.74
N LEU A 274 -15.91 -32.57 5.78
CA LEU A 274 -15.05 -32.02 4.72
C LEU A 274 -15.39 -32.58 3.33
N ALA A 275 -15.90 -33.81 3.26
CA ALA A 275 -16.34 -34.45 2.03
C ALA A 275 -17.55 -33.72 1.40
N ASP A 276 -18.53 -33.33 2.21
CA ASP A 276 -19.73 -32.64 1.76
C ASP A 276 -19.40 -31.23 1.29
N PHE A 277 -18.51 -30.55 2.01
CA PHE A 277 -17.95 -29.27 1.59
C PHE A 277 -17.26 -29.37 0.21
N CYS A 278 -16.42 -30.37 0.00
CA CYS A 278 -15.74 -30.53 -1.29
C CYS A 278 -16.74 -30.85 -2.42
N ALA A 279 -17.76 -31.66 -2.15
CA ALA A 279 -18.80 -32.02 -3.12
C ALA A 279 -19.67 -30.81 -3.50
N GLU A 280 -20.11 -30.02 -2.52
CA GLU A 280 -20.98 -28.85 -2.74
C GLU A 280 -20.31 -27.77 -3.59
N TYR A 281 -19.00 -27.55 -3.40
CA TYR A 281 -18.24 -26.53 -4.12
C TYR A 281 -17.46 -27.06 -5.33
N GLY A 282 -17.59 -28.34 -5.68
CA GLY A 282 -16.93 -28.94 -6.84
C GLY A 282 -15.40 -28.94 -6.73
N LEU A 283 -14.86 -29.17 -5.53
CA LEU A 283 -13.42 -29.26 -5.30
C LEU A 283 -12.92 -30.67 -5.66
N SER A 284 -11.82 -30.75 -6.41
CA SER A 284 -11.21 -32.02 -6.81
C SER A 284 -10.68 -32.83 -5.62
N ASP A 285 -10.60 -34.16 -5.76
CA ASP A 285 -10.10 -35.05 -4.70
C ASP A 285 -8.67 -34.73 -4.24
N ASP A 286 -7.82 -34.21 -5.13
CA ASP A 286 -6.47 -33.72 -4.78
C ASP A 286 -6.52 -32.58 -3.75
N ILE A 287 -7.49 -31.68 -3.87
CA ILE A 287 -7.69 -30.55 -2.95
C ILE A 287 -8.22 -31.08 -1.62
N LYS A 288 -9.13 -32.05 -1.66
CA LYS A 288 -9.67 -32.71 -0.46
C LYS A 288 -8.56 -33.42 0.32
N ALA A 289 -7.66 -34.11 -0.36
CA ALA A 289 -6.50 -34.75 0.27
C ALA A 289 -5.56 -33.71 0.91
N GLY A 290 -5.26 -32.61 0.20
CA GLY A 290 -4.44 -31.53 0.75
C GLY A 290 -5.08 -30.82 1.95
N LEU A 291 -6.40 -30.58 1.92
CA LEU A 291 -7.13 -29.99 3.05
C LEU A 291 -7.13 -30.93 4.27
N ARG A 292 -7.25 -32.24 4.04
CA ARG A 292 -7.12 -33.25 5.11
C ARG A 292 -5.70 -33.27 5.69
N GLN A 293 -4.67 -33.09 4.85
CA GLN A 293 -3.28 -33.01 5.31
C GLN A 293 -2.99 -31.74 6.12
N LEU A 294 -3.66 -30.64 5.82
CA LEU A 294 -3.62 -29.41 6.62
C LEU A 294 -4.38 -29.52 7.95
N GLY A 295 -5.14 -30.60 8.17
CA GLY A 295 -6.01 -30.74 9.34
C GLY A 295 -7.20 -29.79 9.33
N TYR A 296 -7.62 -29.30 8.15
CA TYR A 296 -8.70 -28.33 8.04
C TYR A 296 -10.07 -28.97 8.26
N GLU A 297 -10.85 -28.38 9.17
CA GLU A 297 -12.27 -28.69 9.33
C GLU A 297 -13.18 -27.54 8.85
N PRO A 298 -14.35 -27.83 8.21
CA PRO A 298 -15.32 -26.81 7.87
C PRO A 298 -15.72 -25.96 9.08
N GLY A 299 -15.50 -24.65 9.01
CA GLY A 299 -15.70 -23.73 10.13
C GLY A 299 -14.40 -23.17 10.73
N GLU A 300 -13.25 -23.79 10.44
CA GLU A 300 -11.95 -23.23 10.82
C GLU A 300 -11.48 -22.11 9.87
N ARG A 301 -10.46 -21.38 10.31
CA ARG A 301 -9.91 -20.24 9.57
C ARG A 301 -8.75 -20.63 8.67
N LEU A 302 -9.00 -20.63 7.37
CA LEU A 302 -7.99 -20.81 6.33
C LEU A 302 -7.10 -19.57 6.10
N THR A 303 -7.40 -18.43 6.72
CA THR A 303 -6.65 -17.17 6.54
C THR A 303 -5.29 -17.20 7.21
N ASP A 304 -5.14 -18.02 8.24
CA ASP A 304 -3.96 -18.03 9.09
C ASP A 304 -2.91 -19.04 8.58
N VAL A 305 -3.26 -19.84 7.56
CA VAL A 305 -2.38 -20.82 6.90
C VAL A 305 -1.41 -20.13 5.94
N THR A 306 -0.11 -20.32 6.17
CA THR A 306 0.99 -19.74 5.42
C THR A 306 1.14 -20.39 4.04
N ALA A 307 1.72 -19.65 3.08
CA ALA A 307 1.95 -20.18 1.72
C ALA A 307 2.82 -21.45 1.68
N GLN A 308 3.70 -21.63 2.67
CA GLN A 308 4.55 -22.80 2.80
C GLN A 308 3.76 -24.04 3.24
N GLU A 309 2.81 -23.89 4.16
CA GLU A 309 1.93 -24.99 4.60
C GLU A 309 1.05 -25.48 3.45
N TRP A 310 0.49 -24.55 2.65
CA TRP A 310 -0.25 -24.88 1.42
C TRP A 310 0.59 -25.73 0.45
N HIS A 311 1.87 -25.37 0.28
CA HIS A 311 2.78 -26.11 -0.57
C HIS A 311 3.13 -27.49 0.00
N ASN A 312 3.36 -27.59 1.31
CA ASN A 312 3.64 -28.86 1.99
C ASN A 312 2.45 -29.83 1.94
N ALA A 313 1.23 -29.30 1.85
CA ALA A 313 0.01 -30.06 1.65
C ALA A 313 -0.25 -30.46 0.18
N GLY A 314 0.67 -30.16 -0.73
CA GLY A 314 0.55 -30.48 -2.16
C GLY A 314 -0.46 -29.62 -2.92
N ILE A 315 -0.97 -28.53 -2.32
CA ILE A 315 -1.97 -27.66 -2.95
C ILE A 315 -1.27 -26.58 -3.78
N LYS A 316 -1.56 -26.57 -5.09
CA LYS A 316 -1.01 -25.57 -6.02
C LYS A 316 -1.61 -24.18 -5.74
N PRO A 317 -0.92 -23.08 -6.08
CA PRO A 317 -1.43 -21.73 -5.88
C PRO A 317 -2.80 -21.49 -6.54
N VAL A 318 -3.06 -22.07 -7.70
CA VAL A 318 -4.36 -21.98 -8.41
C VAL A 318 -5.47 -22.66 -7.61
N GLN A 319 -5.19 -23.85 -7.06
CA GLN A 319 -6.13 -24.60 -6.23
C GLN A 319 -6.42 -23.86 -4.92
N ARG A 320 -5.40 -23.23 -4.31
CA ARG A 320 -5.59 -22.34 -3.14
C ARG A 320 -6.61 -21.23 -3.44
N SER A 321 -6.52 -20.59 -4.60
CA SER A 321 -7.50 -19.55 -4.98
C SER A 321 -8.91 -20.11 -5.22
N GLN A 322 -9.07 -21.37 -5.60
CA GLN A 322 -10.37 -22.04 -5.72
C GLN A 322 -10.95 -22.35 -4.33
N VAL A 323 -10.14 -22.89 -3.42
CA VAL A 323 -10.51 -23.15 -2.03
C VAL A 323 -10.95 -21.85 -1.33
N MET A 324 -10.18 -20.76 -1.46
CA MET A 324 -10.55 -19.49 -0.85
C MET A 324 -11.86 -18.91 -1.40
N ARG A 325 -12.18 -19.15 -2.69
CA ARG A 325 -13.47 -18.78 -3.28
C ARG A 325 -14.62 -19.60 -2.69
N ALA A 326 -14.45 -20.92 -2.54
CA ALA A 326 -15.43 -21.79 -1.89
C ALA A 326 -15.65 -21.40 -0.43
N TYR A 327 -14.58 -21.16 0.32
CA TYR A 327 -14.63 -20.72 1.72
C TYR A 327 -15.37 -19.38 1.89
N ASN A 328 -15.11 -18.40 1.02
CA ASN A 328 -15.81 -17.11 1.06
C ASN A 328 -17.30 -17.27 0.75
N LYS A 329 -17.66 -18.16 -0.18
CA LYS A 329 -19.07 -18.49 -0.45
C LYS A 329 -19.72 -19.15 0.77
N TYR A 330 -19.09 -20.15 1.37
CA TYR A 330 -19.57 -20.80 2.59
C TYR A 330 -19.81 -19.81 3.73
N LYS A 331 -18.84 -18.92 3.98
CA LYS A 331 -18.97 -17.85 4.99
C LYS A 331 -20.13 -16.90 4.68
N SER A 332 -20.42 -16.61 3.41
CA SER A 332 -21.54 -15.77 3.02
C SER A 332 -22.89 -16.47 3.20
N HIS A 333 -22.96 -17.78 2.95
CA HIS A 333 -24.16 -18.61 3.13
C HIS A 333 -24.50 -18.82 4.60
N GLY A 334 -23.52 -19.14 5.46
CA GLY A 334 -23.77 -19.34 6.89
C GLY A 334 -24.28 -18.08 7.62
N LYS A 335 -23.97 -16.88 7.12
CA LYS A 335 -24.54 -15.61 7.64
C LYS A 335 -26.04 -15.44 7.37
N ARG A 336 -26.61 -16.18 6.41
CA ARG A 336 -28.03 -16.09 6.06
C ARG A 336 -28.91 -17.05 6.87
N ILE A 337 -28.34 -18.14 7.37
CA ILE A 337 -29.09 -19.19 8.10
C ILE A 337 -29.15 -18.87 9.61
N GLY A 338 -28.20 -18.10 10.14
CA GLY A 338 -28.19 -17.66 11.55
C GLY A 338 -29.01 -16.41 11.87
N LYS A 339 -30.05 -16.10 11.08
CA LYS A 339 -31.04 -15.03 11.32
C LYS A 339 -32.44 -15.62 11.34
#